data_AF-A0A7U2MSS6-F1
#
_entry.id   AF-A0A7U2MSS6-F1
#
_cell.length_a   1.000
_cell.length_b   1.000
_cell.length_c   1.000
_cell.angle_alpha   90.00
_cell.angle_beta   90.00
_cell.angle_gamma   90.00
#
_symmetry.space_group_name_H-M   'P 1'
#
loop_
_entity.id
_entity.type
_entity.pdbx_description
1 polymer ?
#
loop_
_entity_poly.entity_id
_entity_poly.type
_entity_poly.pdbx_seq_one_letter_code
_entity_poly.pdbx_strand_id
1 'polypeptide(L)'
;MSRMGFEPVSSWVNTLGIRQWVLLPHLHGCRSINPLRVGFIDQAMVDIPERPRVTDSKKVWCSILTNTAYLPGILTLEYSLRKHDTKYPFIVLYTDSLPEEAHAALDARGILKQPVPYLKPAMTTDLTQDRRLYDAWTKLIAFALYEYDHVVLLDCDMMVLHNMDELMDVELDPPEMGGKGKRVFGSTHACVCNPLKRPHYPADWIPANCGWALQHDTPELAQTTAPPIEGSWGLCNTGIIVTRPSEGTWKIITDSLATSNTADWIFADQSLLSEVFQYRWAPLPYIYNALKTKRWEGVHDAIWRDDRVKNIHYFLTPKPWDETPPVHADPTHAWWCALNAERKEHDKARGLTDGH
;
A
#
# COMPACT_ATOMS: atom_id res chain seq x y z
N MET A 1 -7.78 3.26 75.13
CA MET A 1 -9.07 2.61 75.42
C MET A 1 -9.70 2.14 74.11
N SER A 2 -9.89 0.81 73.97
CA SER A 2 -11.03 0.11 73.32
C SER A 2 -11.62 0.67 72.01
N ARG A 3 -12.09 -0.10 71.02
CA ARG A 3 -12.08 -1.51 70.57
C ARG A 3 -13.17 -1.52 69.47
N MET A 4 -13.00 -2.36 68.44
CA MET A 4 -14.05 -2.91 67.54
C MET A 4 -14.77 -1.90 66.61
N GLY A 5 -15.14 -2.19 65.35
CA GLY A 5 -15.30 -3.43 64.60
C GLY A 5 -16.63 -3.36 63.81
N PHE A 6 -16.69 -4.04 62.65
CA PHE A 6 -17.85 -4.39 61.80
C PHE A 6 -18.23 -3.51 60.58
N GLU A 7 -18.01 -4.08 59.39
CA GLU A 7 -18.91 -4.04 58.21
C GLU A 7 -20.14 -4.97 58.48
N PRO A 8 -21.28 -5.01 57.71
CA PRO A 8 -21.43 -4.71 56.26
C PRO A 8 -22.81 -4.11 55.79
N VAL A 9 -22.97 -4.03 54.46
CA VAL A 9 -24.21 -4.19 53.64
C VAL A 9 -24.83 -2.95 52.94
N SER A 10 -24.69 -2.98 51.61
CA SER A 10 -25.55 -2.52 50.50
C SER A 10 -26.34 -1.21 50.61
N SER A 11 -26.10 -0.30 49.64
CA SER A 11 -27.17 0.12 48.72
C SER A 11 -26.56 0.76 47.47
N TRP A 12 -27.09 0.35 46.32
CA TRP A 12 -26.89 1.03 45.06
C TRP A 12 -27.62 2.37 45.10
N VAL A 13 -26.91 3.46 44.90
CA VAL A 13 -27.51 4.72 44.45
C VAL A 13 -26.66 5.30 43.33
N ASN A 14 -27.33 5.45 42.20
CA ASN A 14 -26.82 5.88 40.92
C ASN A 14 -26.99 7.41 40.83
N THR A 15 -25.89 8.18 40.86
CA THR A 15 -25.96 9.60 40.50
C THR A 15 -24.60 10.14 40.02
N LEU A 16 -24.52 10.37 38.70
CA LEU A 16 -23.81 11.43 37.98
C LEU A 16 -22.57 12.05 38.68
N GLY A 17 -21.39 11.50 38.36
CA GLY A 17 -20.09 12.09 38.68
C GLY A 17 -19.40 12.63 37.42
N ILE A 18 -19.36 13.95 37.30
CA ILE A 18 -18.61 14.71 36.29
C ILE A 18 -17.11 14.37 36.43
N ARG A 19 -16.49 13.84 35.37
CA ARG A 19 -15.03 13.77 35.24
C ARG A 19 -14.56 14.90 34.33
N GLN A 20 -13.85 15.84 34.92
CA GLN A 20 -13.18 16.96 34.29
C GLN A 20 -12.02 16.43 33.44
N TRP A 21 -12.11 16.59 32.12
CA TRP A 21 -11.00 16.33 31.20
C TRP A 21 -10.05 17.53 31.21
N VAL A 22 -8.78 17.29 31.49
CA VAL A 22 -7.70 18.26 31.28
C VAL A 22 -7.52 18.42 29.77
N LEU A 23 -7.85 19.61 29.26
CA LEU A 23 -7.66 20.02 27.88
C LEU A 23 -6.15 20.13 27.57
N LEU A 24 -5.67 19.27 26.67
CA LEU A 24 -4.44 19.53 25.90
C LEU A 24 -4.80 20.46 24.72
N PRO A 25 -3.93 21.41 24.33
CA PRO A 25 -4.25 22.43 23.34
C PRO A 25 -4.51 21.84 21.95
N HIS A 26 -5.57 22.36 21.32
CA HIS A 26 -6.06 22.05 19.99
C HIS A 26 -4.98 22.06 18.90
N LEU A 27 -4.79 20.91 18.24
CA LEU A 27 -4.28 20.85 16.87
C LEU A 27 -5.46 21.13 15.93
N HIS A 28 -5.46 22.28 15.27
CA HIS A 28 -6.42 22.61 14.21
C HIS A 28 -6.06 21.81 12.94
N GLY A 29 -6.92 20.86 12.57
CA GLY A 29 -6.76 20.10 11.32
C GLY A 29 -7.79 19.01 11.06
N CYS A 30 -8.49 18.50 12.06
CA CYS A 30 -9.54 17.49 11.86
C CYS A 30 -10.90 18.09 12.25
N ARG A 31 -11.71 18.48 11.27
CA ARG A 31 -13.10 18.87 11.53
C ARG A 31 -13.89 17.65 11.99
N SER A 32 -14.69 17.86 13.03
CA SER A 32 -15.59 16.89 13.64
C SER A 32 -16.49 16.19 12.62
N ILE A 33 -16.50 14.86 12.66
CA ILE A 33 -17.45 14.01 11.93
C ILE A 33 -18.85 14.31 12.45
N ASN A 34 -19.76 14.69 11.54
CA ASN A 34 -21.17 14.93 11.85
C ASN A 34 -21.87 13.56 11.91
N PRO A 35 -22.48 13.15 13.05
CA PRO A 35 -23.15 11.87 13.12
C PRO A 35 -24.53 11.96 12.44
N LEU A 36 -24.83 10.94 11.63
CA LEU A 36 -26.15 10.57 11.10
C LEU A 36 -26.68 11.36 9.89
N ARG A 37 -26.38 10.83 8.71
CA ARG A 37 -27.40 10.59 7.67
C ARG A 37 -27.30 9.14 7.22
N VAL A 38 -28.06 8.26 7.86
CA VAL A 38 -28.32 6.90 7.35
C VAL A 38 -29.36 7.06 6.25
N GLY A 39 -28.90 7.39 5.04
CA GLY A 39 -29.62 7.07 3.83
C GLY A 39 -29.17 5.68 3.40
N PHE A 40 -30.08 4.71 3.39
CA PHE A 40 -29.82 3.42 2.75
C PHE A 40 -29.67 3.69 1.25
N ILE A 41 -28.42 3.72 0.78
CA ILE A 41 -28.12 3.66 -0.65
C ILE A 41 -27.94 2.18 -0.95
N ASP A 42 -28.93 1.62 -1.62
CA ASP A 42 -28.93 0.27 -2.16
C ASP A 42 -27.99 0.28 -3.39
N GLN A 43 -26.68 0.30 -3.14
CA GLN A 43 -25.65 0.08 -4.16
C GLN A 43 -24.84 -1.12 -3.72
N ALA A 44 -24.96 -2.17 -4.53
CA ALA A 44 -24.43 -3.50 -4.31
C ALA A 44 -23.00 -3.45 -3.76
N MET A 45 -22.79 -4.20 -2.68
CA MET A 45 -21.46 -4.72 -2.37
C MET A 45 -20.86 -5.24 -3.67
N VAL A 46 -19.61 -4.90 -3.97
CA VAL A 46 -18.90 -5.60 -5.04
C VAL A 46 -18.67 -7.01 -4.52
N ASP A 47 -19.67 -7.85 -4.70
CA ASP A 47 -19.59 -9.28 -4.44
C ASP A 47 -18.48 -9.80 -5.33
N ILE A 48 -17.43 -10.26 -4.66
CA ILE A 48 -16.30 -10.88 -5.34
C ILE A 48 -16.72 -12.30 -5.64
N PRO A 49 -16.92 -12.66 -6.93
CA PRO A 49 -17.25 -14.04 -7.25
C PRO A 49 -16.12 -14.95 -6.77
N GLU A 50 -16.46 -16.17 -6.34
CA GLU A 50 -15.46 -17.20 -6.11
C GLU A 50 -14.65 -17.42 -7.40
N ARG A 51 -13.33 -17.52 -7.26
CA ARG A 51 -12.40 -17.65 -8.38
C ARG A 51 -11.46 -18.81 -8.12
N PRO A 52 -11.17 -19.64 -9.14
CA PRO A 52 -10.07 -20.59 -9.03
C PRO A 52 -8.74 -19.83 -8.98
N ARG A 53 -7.78 -20.34 -8.20
CA ARG A 53 -6.39 -19.85 -8.28
C ARG A 53 -5.83 -20.11 -9.69
N VAL A 54 -5.02 -19.19 -10.18
CA VAL A 54 -4.26 -19.35 -11.45
C VAL A 54 -2.93 -20.08 -11.25
N THR A 55 -2.64 -20.55 -10.04
CA THR A 55 -1.43 -21.25 -9.64
C THR A 55 -1.70 -22.18 -8.46
N ASP A 56 -0.89 -23.23 -8.31
CA ASP A 56 -0.96 -24.14 -7.16
C ASP A 56 -0.47 -23.50 -5.86
N SER A 57 0.32 -22.41 -5.95
CA SER A 57 0.78 -21.68 -4.77
C SER A 57 -0.38 -20.96 -4.09
N LYS A 58 -0.42 -21.05 -2.75
CA LYS A 58 -1.33 -20.24 -1.93
C LYS A 58 -0.76 -18.88 -1.52
N LYS A 59 0.49 -18.60 -1.87
CA LYS A 59 1.15 -17.32 -1.62
C LYS A 59 1.61 -16.72 -2.95
N VAL A 60 1.25 -15.47 -3.21
CA VAL A 60 1.46 -14.86 -4.53
C VAL A 60 1.97 -13.43 -4.40
N TRP A 61 2.88 -13.07 -5.30
CA TRP A 61 3.09 -11.66 -5.65
C TRP A 61 2.00 -11.25 -6.62
N CYS A 62 1.49 -10.03 -6.50
CA CYS A 62 0.60 -9.49 -7.52
C CYS A 62 0.88 -8.03 -7.81
N SER A 63 0.44 -7.60 -8.99
CA SER A 63 0.35 -6.19 -9.38
C SER A 63 -0.88 -6.02 -10.27
N ILE A 64 -1.37 -4.79 -10.38
CA ILE A 64 -2.50 -4.47 -11.25
C ILE A 64 -2.03 -3.84 -12.55
N LEU A 65 -2.69 -4.21 -13.64
CA LEU A 65 -2.53 -3.63 -14.96
C LEU A 65 -3.91 -3.30 -15.56
N THR A 66 -4.22 -2.01 -15.66
CA THR A 66 -5.50 -1.51 -16.22
C THR A 66 -5.35 -0.90 -17.61
N ASN A 67 -4.12 -0.59 -18.03
CA ASN A 67 -3.81 0.04 -19.31
C ASN A 67 -2.37 -0.26 -19.75
N THR A 68 -2.08 -0.10 -21.04
CA THR A 68 -0.78 -0.44 -21.65
C THR A 68 0.37 0.49 -21.27
N ALA A 69 0.11 1.70 -20.76
CA ALA A 69 1.17 2.63 -20.37
C ALA A 69 2.01 2.12 -19.19
N TYR A 70 1.47 1.23 -18.36
CA TYR A 70 2.17 0.60 -17.25
C TYR A 70 2.72 -0.80 -17.56
N LEU A 71 2.51 -1.31 -18.78
CA LEU A 71 3.04 -2.61 -19.19
C LEU A 71 4.57 -2.70 -19.05
N PRO A 72 5.39 -1.69 -19.44
CA PRO A 72 6.84 -1.74 -19.23
C PRO A 72 7.23 -1.90 -17.75
N GLY A 73 6.45 -1.30 -16.85
CA GLY A 73 6.59 -1.45 -15.41
C GLY A 73 6.35 -2.87 -14.94
N ILE A 74 5.21 -3.46 -15.32
CA ILE A 74 4.89 -4.88 -15.03
C ILE A 74 5.98 -5.82 -15.54
N LEU A 75 6.41 -5.66 -16.78
CA LEU A 75 7.43 -6.51 -17.39
C LEU A 75 8.78 -6.40 -16.66
N THR A 76 9.15 -5.19 -16.23
CA THR A 76 10.38 -4.98 -15.45
C THR A 76 10.27 -5.54 -14.05
N LEU A 77 9.12 -5.35 -13.39
CA LEU A 77 8.84 -5.87 -12.05
C LEU A 77 8.89 -7.40 -12.00
N GLU A 78 8.17 -8.08 -12.90
CA GLU A 78 8.15 -9.54 -12.99
C GLU A 78 9.54 -10.11 -13.25
N TYR A 79 10.28 -9.52 -14.21
CA TYR A 79 11.65 -9.90 -14.50
C TYR A 79 12.56 -9.71 -13.28
N SER A 80 12.40 -8.59 -12.56
CA SER A 80 13.19 -8.26 -11.38
C SER A 80 12.97 -9.26 -10.23
N LEU A 81 11.73 -9.70 -10.01
CA LEU A 81 11.40 -10.73 -9.02
C LEU A 81 12.07 -12.06 -9.36
N ARG A 82 11.93 -12.52 -10.61
CA ARG A 82 12.55 -13.76 -11.09
C ARG A 82 14.06 -13.74 -11.06
N LYS A 83 14.67 -12.62 -11.47
CA LYS A 83 16.14 -12.44 -11.47
C LYS A 83 16.73 -12.64 -10.07
N HIS A 84 15.94 -12.32 -9.03
CA HIS A 84 16.33 -12.51 -7.64
C HIS A 84 15.71 -13.76 -7.02
N ASP A 85 15.50 -14.80 -7.84
CA ASP A 85 15.16 -16.16 -7.43
C ASP A 85 13.93 -16.26 -6.51
N THR A 86 12.89 -15.44 -6.76
CA THR A 86 11.63 -15.63 -6.04
C THR A 86 11.08 -17.05 -6.27
N LYS A 87 10.61 -17.67 -5.19
CA LYS A 87 9.96 -18.99 -5.24
C LYS A 87 8.46 -18.90 -5.48
N TYR A 88 7.90 -17.70 -5.35
CA TYR A 88 6.46 -17.46 -5.40
C TYR A 88 6.07 -16.92 -6.78
N PRO A 89 4.92 -17.38 -7.32
CA PRO A 89 4.44 -16.89 -8.60
C PRO A 89 4.02 -15.42 -8.51
N PHE A 90 4.23 -14.71 -9.63
CA PHE A 90 3.73 -13.36 -9.85
C PHE A 90 2.48 -13.40 -10.73
N ILE A 91 1.41 -12.76 -10.27
CA ILE A 91 0.14 -12.67 -10.99
C ILE A 91 -0.18 -11.22 -11.36
N VAL A 92 -0.60 -10.99 -12.60
CA VAL A 92 -1.11 -9.70 -13.06
C VAL A 92 -2.62 -9.69 -12.94
N LEU A 93 -3.12 -8.85 -12.05
CA LEU A 93 -4.54 -8.58 -11.89
C LEU A 93 -4.98 -7.56 -12.96
N TYR A 94 -6.05 -7.84 -13.69
CA TYR A 94 -6.49 -6.97 -14.78
C TYR A 94 -8.01 -6.80 -14.81
N THR A 95 -8.46 -5.69 -15.36
CA THR A 95 -9.87 -5.38 -15.59
C THR A 95 -10.24 -5.66 -17.04
N ASP A 96 -11.54 -5.78 -17.33
CA ASP A 96 -12.03 -6.05 -18.70
C ASP A 96 -11.64 -4.98 -19.74
N SER A 97 -11.15 -3.83 -19.27
CA SER A 97 -10.62 -2.75 -20.12
C SER A 97 -9.19 -2.97 -20.61
N LEU A 98 -8.50 -4.02 -20.15
CA LEU A 98 -7.12 -4.28 -20.54
C LEU A 98 -7.06 -4.62 -22.04
N PRO A 99 -6.28 -3.87 -22.85
CA PRO A 99 -6.21 -4.13 -24.28
C PRO A 99 -5.58 -5.49 -24.64
N GLU A 100 -5.96 -6.04 -25.80
CA GLU A 100 -5.48 -7.33 -26.29
C GLU A 100 -3.95 -7.37 -26.44
N GLU A 101 -3.32 -6.25 -26.81
CA GLU A 101 -1.86 -6.17 -26.92
C GLU A 101 -1.16 -6.40 -25.57
N ALA A 102 -1.76 -5.96 -24.46
CA ALA A 102 -1.23 -6.24 -23.13
C ALA A 102 -1.43 -7.72 -22.78
N HIS A 103 -2.59 -8.30 -23.13
CA HIS A 103 -2.82 -9.73 -22.95
C HIS A 103 -1.81 -10.58 -23.71
N ALA A 104 -1.56 -10.26 -24.98
CA ALA A 104 -0.59 -10.95 -25.82
C ALA A 104 0.83 -10.84 -25.24
N ALA A 105 1.24 -9.65 -24.76
CA ALA A 105 2.56 -9.44 -24.17
C ALA A 105 2.78 -10.25 -22.88
N LEU A 106 1.74 -10.40 -22.05
CA LEU A 106 1.78 -11.24 -20.84
C LEU A 106 1.84 -12.73 -21.21
N ASP A 107 1.00 -13.17 -22.14
CA ASP A 107 0.92 -14.58 -22.57
C ASP A 107 2.21 -15.06 -23.23
N ALA A 108 2.80 -14.24 -24.10
CA ALA A 108 4.07 -14.55 -24.76
C ALA A 108 5.23 -14.76 -23.76
N ARG A 109 5.11 -14.19 -22.56
CA ARG A 109 6.09 -14.34 -21.48
C ARG A 109 5.75 -15.44 -20.49
N GLY A 110 4.53 -15.99 -20.55
CA GLY A 110 4.02 -16.94 -19.56
C GLY A 110 3.72 -16.29 -18.20
N ILE A 111 3.47 -14.97 -18.19
CA ILE A 111 3.12 -14.25 -16.97
C ILE A 111 1.66 -14.59 -16.63
N LEU A 112 1.45 -15.12 -15.42
CA LEU A 112 0.11 -15.45 -14.95
C LEU A 112 -0.75 -14.19 -14.85
N LYS A 113 -2.00 -14.28 -15.27
CA LYS A 113 -2.95 -13.17 -15.23
C LYS A 113 -4.30 -13.62 -14.69
N GLN A 114 -4.97 -12.76 -13.94
CA GLN A 114 -6.25 -13.05 -13.31
C GLN A 114 -7.22 -11.87 -13.46
N PRO A 115 -8.44 -12.08 -13.98
CA PRO A 115 -9.43 -11.03 -14.10
C PRO A 115 -9.94 -10.60 -12.72
N VAL A 116 -10.15 -9.30 -12.56
CA VAL A 116 -10.68 -8.68 -11.35
C VAL A 116 -11.75 -7.64 -11.71
N PRO A 117 -12.78 -7.47 -10.87
CA PRO A 117 -13.75 -6.40 -11.09
C PRO A 117 -13.06 -5.04 -10.93
N TYR A 118 -13.50 -4.08 -11.72
CA TYR A 118 -13.08 -2.70 -11.56
C TYR A 118 -13.72 -2.10 -10.30
N LEU A 119 -12.90 -1.58 -9.39
CA LEU A 119 -13.40 -0.95 -8.17
C LEU A 119 -13.55 0.56 -8.38
N LYS A 120 -14.75 1.09 -8.12
CA LYS A 120 -15.06 2.51 -8.21
C LYS A 120 -15.80 2.97 -6.94
N PRO A 121 -15.44 4.12 -6.34
CA PRO A 121 -16.20 4.66 -5.21
C PRO A 121 -17.61 5.08 -5.63
N ALA A 122 -18.57 4.89 -4.71
CA ALA A 122 -20.00 5.16 -4.94
C ALA A 122 -20.30 6.66 -5.09
N MET A 123 -19.70 7.49 -4.23
CA MET A 123 -19.82 8.94 -4.28
C MET A 123 -18.77 9.53 -5.21
N THR A 124 -19.08 9.61 -6.50
CA THR A 124 -18.28 10.41 -7.43
C THR A 124 -18.62 11.89 -7.27
N THR A 125 -17.69 12.68 -6.72
CA THR A 125 -17.44 13.98 -7.35
C THR A 125 -16.80 13.72 -8.70
N ASP A 126 -16.95 14.67 -9.62
CA ASP A 126 -16.46 14.59 -11.00
C ASP A 126 -14.92 14.50 -11.04
N LEU A 127 -14.36 13.33 -10.73
CA LEU A 127 -12.92 13.01 -10.81
C LEU A 127 -12.52 12.67 -12.26
N THR A 128 -13.34 13.03 -13.27
CA THR A 128 -13.06 12.77 -14.69
C THR A 128 -11.72 13.33 -15.16
N GLN A 129 -11.11 14.23 -14.39
CA GLN A 129 -9.78 14.78 -14.69
C GLN A 129 -8.59 13.92 -14.24
N ASP A 130 -8.76 12.92 -13.37
CA ASP A 130 -7.65 12.03 -12.99
C ASP A 130 -8.02 10.54 -12.99
N ARG A 131 -7.97 9.93 -14.19
CA ARG A 131 -8.13 8.48 -14.40
C ARG A 131 -7.22 7.64 -13.49
N ARG A 132 -6.08 8.18 -13.02
CA ARG A 132 -5.13 7.45 -12.16
C ARG A 132 -5.70 7.15 -10.78
N LEU A 133 -6.54 8.05 -10.25
CA LEU A 133 -7.18 7.84 -8.95
C LEU A 133 -8.19 6.69 -9.00
N TYR A 134 -8.79 6.44 -10.16
CA TYR A 134 -9.71 5.32 -10.30
C TYR A 134 -9.00 3.96 -10.33
N ASP A 135 -7.88 3.88 -11.04
CA ASP A 135 -7.07 2.65 -11.08
C ASP A 135 -6.48 2.32 -9.70
N ALA A 136 -6.21 3.35 -8.89
CA ALA A 136 -5.72 3.21 -7.53
C ALA A 136 -6.69 2.42 -6.62
N TRP A 137 -8.01 2.61 -6.75
CA TRP A 137 -8.98 1.87 -5.93
C TRP A 137 -8.97 0.37 -6.21
N THR A 138 -8.74 -0.04 -7.46
CA THR A 138 -8.75 -1.46 -7.83
C THR A 138 -7.64 -2.24 -7.12
N LYS A 139 -6.57 -1.58 -6.64
CA LYS A 139 -5.53 -2.15 -5.74
C LYS A 139 -6.09 -2.84 -4.52
N LEU A 140 -7.18 -2.32 -3.98
CA LEU A 140 -7.81 -2.87 -2.79
C LEU A 140 -8.34 -4.29 -3.02
N ILE A 141 -8.50 -4.74 -4.26
CA ILE A 141 -8.89 -6.12 -4.58
C ILE A 141 -7.92 -7.16 -4.02
N ALA A 142 -6.67 -6.77 -3.72
CA ALA A 142 -5.71 -7.65 -3.05
C ALA A 142 -6.24 -8.22 -1.72
N PHE A 143 -7.12 -7.48 -1.02
CA PHE A 143 -7.79 -7.94 0.21
C PHE A 143 -8.91 -8.95 -0.04
N ALA A 144 -9.28 -9.16 -1.30
CA ALA A 144 -10.40 -9.98 -1.72
C ALA A 144 -10.03 -11.14 -2.66
N LEU A 145 -8.73 -11.49 -2.72
CA LEU A 145 -8.27 -12.70 -3.42
C LEU A 145 -8.32 -13.91 -2.47
N TYR A 146 -9.52 -14.27 -2.02
CA TYR A 146 -9.78 -15.28 -0.98
C TYR A 146 -9.23 -16.67 -1.31
N GLU A 147 -8.94 -16.93 -2.57
CA GLU A 147 -8.34 -18.17 -3.03
C GLU A 147 -6.86 -18.32 -2.61
N TYR A 148 -6.20 -17.27 -2.11
CA TYR A 148 -4.83 -17.27 -1.59
C TYR A 148 -4.77 -17.02 -0.08
N ASP A 149 -3.81 -17.66 0.59
CA ASP A 149 -3.57 -17.51 2.03
C ASP A 149 -2.78 -16.23 2.36
N HIS A 150 -1.95 -15.78 1.40
CA HIS A 150 -1.08 -14.62 1.53
C HIS A 150 -0.88 -13.94 0.17
N VAL A 151 -1.05 -12.63 0.12
CA VAL A 151 -0.92 -11.83 -1.10
C VAL A 151 0.02 -10.68 -0.80
N VAL A 152 1.05 -10.50 -1.63
CA VAL A 152 1.88 -9.31 -1.61
C VAL A 152 1.65 -8.52 -2.90
N LEU A 153 0.87 -7.45 -2.79
CA LEU A 153 0.66 -6.49 -3.87
C LEU A 153 1.84 -5.53 -3.94
N LEU A 154 2.35 -5.34 -5.15
CA LEU A 154 3.34 -4.34 -5.51
C LEU A 154 2.74 -3.42 -6.58
N ASP A 155 3.04 -2.13 -6.49
CA ASP A 155 2.75 -1.22 -7.60
C ASP A 155 3.60 -1.59 -8.82
N CYS A 156 3.04 -1.38 -10.01
CA CYS A 156 3.70 -1.71 -11.28
C CYS A 156 4.91 -0.81 -11.60
N ASP A 157 5.11 0.28 -10.87
CA ASP A 157 6.26 1.18 -10.97
C ASP A 157 7.33 0.87 -9.90
N MET A 158 7.49 -0.41 -9.57
CA MET A 158 8.49 -0.91 -8.66
C MET A 158 9.58 -1.74 -9.36
N MET A 159 10.72 -1.91 -8.68
CA MET A 159 11.83 -2.73 -9.16
C MET A 159 12.56 -3.41 -8.01
N VAL A 160 12.65 -4.74 -8.11
CA VAL A 160 13.33 -5.59 -7.12
C VAL A 160 14.83 -5.67 -7.41
N LEU A 161 15.63 -5.46 -6.36
CA LEU A 161 17.09 -5.50 -6.36
C LEU A 161 17.67 -6.67 -5.55
N HIS A 162 16.87 -7.25 -4.66
CA HIS A 162 17.23 -8.43 -3.88
C HIS A 162 15.99 -9.25 -3.57
N ASN A 163 16.17 -10.56 -3.34
CA ASN A 163 15.08 -11.42 -2.91
C ASN A 163 14.44 -10.86 -1.63
N MET A 164 13.11 -10.83 -1.61
CA MET A 164 12.29 -10.34 -0.49
C MET A 164 11.14 -11.32 -0.18
N ASP A 165 11.34 -12.61 -0.46
CA ASP A 165 10.34 -13.66 -0.25
C ASP A 165 9.89 -13.78 1.21
N GLU A 166 10.69 -13.33 2.17
CA GLU A 166 10.29 -13.26 3.58
C GLU A 166 9.05 -12.39 3.82
N LEU A 167 8.67 -11.52 2.88
CA LEU A 167 7.39 -10.79 2.95
C LEU A 167 6.17 -11.73 2.94
N MET A 168 6.30 -12.92 2.37
CA MET A 168 5.25 -13.96 2.36
C MET A 168 5.00 -14.59 3.73
N ASP A 169 5.89 -14.33 4.69
CA ASP A 169 5.84 -14.88 6.05
C ASP A 169 5.66 -13.78 7.11
N VAL A 170 5.34 -12.54 6.69
CA VAL A 170 5.00 -11.45 7.62
C VAL A 170 3.81 -11.87 8.48
N GLU A 171 3.98 -11.75 9.79
CA GLU A 171 2.94 -12.10 10.77
C GLU A 171 1.83 -11.05 10.76
N LEU A 172 0.67 -11.46 10.25
CA LEU A 172 -0.57 -10.67 10.19
C LEU A 172 -1.68 -11.34 11.01
N ASP A 173 -2.68 -10.56 11.36
CA ASP A 173 -3.88 -11.09 11.99
C ASP A 173 -4.54 -12.14 11.08
N PRO A 174 -5.14 -13.19 11.65
CA PRO A 174 -5.72 -14.25 10.86
C PRO A 174 -7.09 -13.81 10.27
N PRO A 175 -7.47 -14.30 9.07
CA PRO A 175 -8.71 -13.91 8.38
C PRO A 175 -9.97 -13.94 9.23
N GLU A 176 -10.03 -14.84 10.21
CA GLU A 176 -11.16 -15.02 11.15
C GLU A 176 -11.39 -13.79 12.04
N MET A 177 -10.38 -12.92 12.21
CA MET A 177 -10.55 -11.63 12.90
C MET A 177 -11.28 -10.58 12.05
N GLY A 178 -11.45 -10.81 10.75
CA GLY A 178 -12.23 -9.96 9.85
C GLY A 178 -11.85 -8.48 9.90
N GLY A 179 -10.55 -8.19 9.89
CA GLY A 179 -10.03 -6.81 9.88
C GLY A 179 -10.17 -6.04 11.20
N LYS A 180 -10.47 -6.71 12.32
CA LYS A 180 -10.65 -6.09 13.65
C LYS A 180 -9.41 -6.14 14.54
N GLY A 181 -8.35 -6.83 14.11
CA GLY A 181 -7.10 -6.93 14.86
C GLY A 181 -6.20 -5.69 14.72
N LYS A 182 -4.92 -5.86 15.07
CA LYS A 182 -3.89 -4.80 15.13
C LYS A 182 -2.88 -4.86 13.98
N ARG A 183 -2.81 -5.94 13.24
CA ARG A 183 -1.93 -6.19 12.09
C ARG A 183 -2.77 -6.69 10.92
N VAL A 184 -3.75 -5.88 10.51
CA VAL A 184 -4.73 -6.24 9.47
C VAL A 184 -4.06 -6.48 8.11
N PHE A 185 -3.00 -5.72 7.83
CA PHE A 185 -2.13 -5.88 6.67
C PHE A 185 -0.72 -5.38 7.03
N GLY A 186 0.27 -5.67 6.20
CA GLY A 186 1.63 -5.15 6.28
C GLY A 186 1.88 -4.10 5.19
N SER A 187 2.60 -3.04 5.53
CA SER A 187 2.96 -1.97 4.59
C SER A 187 4.13 -1.15 5.14
N THR A 188 4.60 -0.14 4.42
CA THR A 188 5.61 0.81 4.92
C THR A 188 4.96 2.13 5.32
N HIS A 189 5.66 2.95 6.11
CA HIS A 189 5.20 4.30 6.43
C HIS A 189 5.15 5.20 5.20
N ALA A 190 4.09 6.01 5.09
CA ALA A 190 4.07 7.14 4.18
C ALA A 190 5.24 8.08 4.47
N CYS A 191 5.90 8.55 3.41
CA CYS A 191 6.88 9.62 3.52
C CYS A 191 6.17 10.97 3.51
N VAL A 192 6.04 11.57 4.69
CA VAL A 192 5.39 12.86 4.87
C VAL A 192 6.39 14.02 4.83
N CYS A 193 7.52 13.90 4.11
CA CYS A 193 8.52 14.97 4.00
C CYS A 193 8.20 16.02 2.93
N ASN A 194 7.33 15.68 1.96
CA ASN A 194 7.04 16.49 0.77
C ASN A 194 8.29 17.12 0.11
N PRO A 195 9.32 16.33 -0.28
CA PRO A 195 10.60 16.87 -0.73
C PRO A 195 10.49 17.72 -2.01
N LEU A 196 9.46 17.48 -2.83
CA LEU A 196 9.16 18.24 -4.04
C LEU A 196 8.29 19.49 -3.79
N LYS A 197 7.93 19.78 -2.52
CA LYS A 197 7.10 20.92 -2.11
C LYS A 197 5.81 21.03 -2.93
N ARG A 198 5.14 19.90 -3.15
CA ARG A 198 3.89 19.84 -3.91
C ARG A 198 2.81 20.64 -3.15
N PRO A 199 2.14 21.61 -3.79
CA PRO A 199 1.24 22.54 -3.11
C PRO A 199 -0.07 21.89 -2.62
N HIS A 200 -0.47 20.76 -3.21
CA HIS A 200 -1.67 20.02 -2.81
C HIS A 200 -1.40 19.03 -1.66
N TYR A 201 -0.15 18.85 -1.24
CA TYR A 201 0.16 18.01 -0.07
C TYR A 201 -0.15 18.80 1.21
N PRO A 202 -0.51 18.13 2.31
CA PRO A 202 -0.80 18.81 3.58
C PRO A 202 0.40 19.62 4.09
N ALA A 203 0.12 20.76 4.74
CA ALA A 203 1.16 21.70 5.18
C ALA A 203 2.05 21.14 6.31
N ASP A 204 1.54 20.17 7.05
CA ASP A 204 2.26 19.44 8.10
C ASP A 204 3.06 18.24 7.56
N TRP A 205 3.06 18.01 6.24
CA TRP A 205 4.00 17.09 5.61
C TRP A 205 5.38 17.74 5.47
N ILE A 206 6.12 17.71 6.58
CA ILE A 206 7.49 18.19 6.72
C ILE A 206 8.40 17.11 7.34
N PRO A 207 9.74 17.19 7.13
CA PRO A 207 10.67 16.19 7.65
C PRO A 207 10.56 15.91 9.15
N ALA A 208 10.29 16.94 9.96
CA ALA A 208 10.14 16.81 11.42
C ALA A 208 8.98 15.90 11.85
N ASN A 209 7.99 15.69 10.98
CA ASN A 209 6.81 14.85 11.24
C ASN A 209 6.92 13.45 10.63
N CYS A 210 8.00 13.15 9.91
CA CYS A 210 8.12 11.90 9.20
C CYS A 210 8.68 10.79 10.08
N GLY A 211 7.97 9.66 10.17
CA GLY A 211 8.41 8.49 10.95
C GLY A 211 9.79 7.98 10.55
N TRP A 212 10.18 8.14 9.28
CA TRP A 212 11.51 7.75 8.81
C TRP A 212 12.65 8.62 9.38
N ALA A 213 12.35 9.87 9.78
CA ALA A 213 13.33 10.74 10.44
C ALA A 213 13.72 10.22 11.82
N LEU A 214 12.85 9.44 12.49
CA LEU A 214 13.11 8.86 13.80
C LEU A 214 14.26 7.85 13.82
N GLN A 215 14.69 7.38 12.65
CA GLN A 215 15.76 6.38 12.52
C GLN A 215 17.06 6.96 11.93
N HIS A 216 17.14 8.28 11.70
CA HIS A 216 18.32 8.93 11.11
C HIS A 216 19.59 8.72 11.94
N ASP A 217 19.46 8.66 13.27
CA ASP A 217 20.58 8.38 14.19
C ASP A 217 20.87 6.87 14.34
N THR A 218 20.04 6.00 13.77
CA THR A 218 20.17 4.53 13.83
C THR A 218 20.01 3.89 12.45
N PRO A 219 20.83 4.27 11.45
CA PRO A 219 20.59 3.89 10.06
C PRO A 219 20.75 2.39 9.79
N GLU A 220 21.57 1.68 10.56
CA GLU A 220 21.69 0.22 10.45
C GLU A 220 20.42 -0.51 10.94
N LEU A 221 19.74 0.03 11.96
CA LEU A 221 18.47 -0.50 12.44
C LEU A 221 17.35 -0.30 11.39
N ALA A 222 17.39 0.80 10.65
CA ALA A 222 16.40 1.11 9.60
C ALA A 222 16.35 0.07 8.46
N GLN A 223 17.42 -0.72 8.30
CA GLN A 223 17.49 -1.79 7.29
C GLN A 223 16.62 -2.99 7.65
N THR A 224 16.42 -3.26 8.95
CA THR A 224 15.76 -4.48 9.43
C THR A 224 14.50 -4.20 10.22
N THR A 225 14.30 -2.95 10.66
CA THR A 225 13.19 -2.57 11.53
C THR A 225 12.57 -1.27 11.06
N ALA A 226 11.24 -1.23 10.98
CA ALA A 226 10.50 -0.02 10.67
C ALA A 226 10.43 0.92 11.89
N PRO A 227 10.17 2.22 11.70
CA PRO A 227 9.75 3.10 12.79
C PRO A 227 8.49 2.57 13.49
N PRO A 228 8.24 2.96 14.75
CA PRO A 228 6.98 2.68 15.45
C PRO A 228 5.76 3.07 14.60
N ILE A 229 4.65 2.36 14.77
CA ILE A 229 3.41 2.58 13.98
C ILE A 229 2.87 4.00 14.12
N GLU A 230 3.16 4.68 15.23
CA GLU A 230 2.79 6.07 15.50
C GLU A 230 3.59 7.07 14.64
N GLY A 231 4.73 6.63 14.08
CA GLY A 231 5.50 7.38 13.09
C GLY A 231 4.63 7.77 11.90
N SER A 232 4.81 8.99 11.40
CA SER A 232 3.93 9.55 10.36
C SER A 232 2.42 9.41 10.68
N TRP A 233 2.03 9.39 11.96
CA TRP A 233 0.64 9.26 12.44
C TRP A 233 -0.12 8.03 11.94
N GLY A 234 0.59 6.91 11.75
CA GLY A 234 -0.01 5.67 11.27
C GLY A 234 -0.43 5.71 9.80
N LEU A 235 0.06 6.68 9.03
CA LEU A 235 -0.12 6.76 7.58
C LEU A 235 0.79 5.74 6.89
N CYS A 236 0.21 4.87 6.07
CA CYS A 236 0.92 3.86 5.31
C CYS A 236 1.20 4.32 3.87
N ASN A 237 2.11 3.64 3.15
CA ASN A 237 2.28 3.77 1.71
C ASN A 237 1.87 2.49 1.01
N THR A 238 0.82 2.57 0.22
CA THR A 238 0.15 1.42 -0.39
C THR A 238 0.79 0.91 -1.68
N GLY A 239 1.98 1.42 -2.03
CA GLY A 239 2.78 0.82 -3.08
C GLY A 239 3.15 -0.64 -2.77
N ILE A 240 3.26 -0.99 -1.48
CA ILE A 240 3.33 -2.37 -1.03
C ILE A 240 2.22 -2.66 -0.02
N ILE A 241 1.50 -3.75 -0.27
CA ILE A 241 0.49 -4.29 0.66
C ILE A 241 0.73 -5.78 0.81
N VAL A 242 1.01 -6.20 2.04
CA VAL A 242 1.07 -7.60 2.44
C VAL A 242 -0.25 -7.92 3.14
N THR A 243 -1.02 -8.88 2.66
CA THR A 243 -2.35 -9.14 3.23
C THR A 243 -2.69 -10.62 3.27
N ARG A 244 -3.52 -10.98 4.25
CA ARG A 244 -4.26 -12.25 4.28
C ARG A 244 -5.70 -11.94 3.88
N PRO A 245 -6.10 -12.22 2.63
CA PRO A 245 -7.43 -11.86 2.14
C PRO A 245 -8.54 -12.39 3.05
N SER A 246 -9.55 -11.56 3.32
CA SER A 246 -10.72 -11.98 4.11
C SER A 246 -11.94 -11.13 3.78
N GLU A 247 -13.11 -11.78 3.74
CA GLU A 247 -14.38 -11.10 3.49
C GLU A 247 -14.64 -9.99 4.52
N GLY A 248 -14.27 -10.21 5.79
CA GLY A 248 -14.44 -9.21 6.85
C GLY A 248 -13.62 -7.95 6.61
N THR A 249 -12.34 -8.09 6.24
CA THR A 249 -11.49 -6.93 5.90
C THR A 249 -12.00 -6.23 4.64
N TRP A 250 -12.37 -6.99 3.60
CA TRP A 250 -12.91 -6.45 2.35
C TRP A 250 -14.20 -5.67 2.58
N LYS A 251 -15.10 -6.18 3.44
CA LYS A 251 -16.33 -5.50 3.82
C LYS A 251 -16.06 -4.16 4.48
N ILE A 252 -15.10 -4.08 5.41
CA ILE A 252 -14.73 -2.82 6.06
C ILE A 252 -14.24 -1.80 5.02
N ILE A 253 -13.40 -2.24 4.07
CA ILE A 253 -12.87 -1.38 3.00
C ILE A 253 -14.00 -0.86 2.09
N THR A 254 -14.87 -1.76 1.63
CA THR A 254 -15.95 -1.41 0.71
C THR A 254 -17.06 -0.58 1.36
N ASP A 255 -17.41 -0.87 2.61
CA ASP A 255 -18.32 -0.03 3.41
C ASP A 255 -17.77 1.41 3.53
N SER A 256 -16.45 1.57 3.73
CA SER A 256 -15.81 2.89 3.78
C SER A 256 -15.83 3.58 2.41
N LEU A 257 -15.51 2.88 1.32
CA LEU A 257 -15.63 3.41 -0.05
C LEU A 257 -17.06 3.88 -0.40
N ALA A 258 -18.07 3.20 0.14
CA ALA A 258 -19.46 3.51 -0.12
C ALA A 258 -19.99 4.71 0.69
N THR A 259 -19.40 4.99 1.86
CA THR A 259 -19.93 5.97 2.83
C THR A 259 -19.09 7.24 2.97
N SER A 260 -17.80 7.19 2.62
CA SER A 260 -16.89 8.34 2.75
C SER A 260 -16.94 9.28 1.55
N ASN A 261 -16.67 10.56 1.81
CA ASN A 261 -16.42 11.55 0.76
C ASN A 261 -15.02 11.35 0.19
N THR A 262 -14.90 10.58 -0.88
CA THR A 262 -13.60 10.27 -1.51
C THR A 262 -12.85 11.49 -2.04
N ALA A 263 -13.50 12.65 -2.14
CA ALA A 263 -12.83 13.92 -2.47
C ALA A 263 -11.81 14.36 -1.41
N ASP A 264 -11.98 13.95 -0.15
CA ASP A 264 -11.05 14.26 0.95
C ASP A 264 -9.80 13.36 0.90
N TRP A 265 -9.83 12.29 0.10
CA TRP A 265 -8.76 11.31 -0.07
C TRP A 265 -7.83 11.67 -1.23
N ILE A 266 -7.04 12.72 -1.03
CA ILE A 266 -6.08 13.22 -2.03
C ILE A 266 -4.98 12.21 -2.41
N PHE A 267 -4.83 11.11 -1.66
CA PHE A 267 -3.93 9.99 -1.96
C PHE A 267 -4.66 8.65 -2.22
N ALA A 268 -5.94 8.71 -2.59
CA ALA A 268 -6.76 7.55 -2.96
C ALA A 268 -6.70 6.37 -1.97
N ASP A 269 -6.28 5.18 -2.42
CA ASP A 269 -6.19 3.94 -1.65
C ASP A 269 -5.32 4.09 -0.40
N GLN A 270 -4.26 4.91 -0.49
CA GLN A 270 -3.40 5.23 0.64
C GLN A 270 -4.14 5.96 1.75
N SER A 271 -4.97 6.95 1.38
CA SER A 271 -5.79 7.69 2.34
C SER A 271 -6.80 6.78 3.02
N LEU A 272 -7.50 5.94 2.24
CA LEU A 272 -8.51 5.02 2.78
C LEU A 272 -7.89 4.05 3.79
N LEU A 273 -6.84 3.32 3.41
CA LEU A 273 -6.26 2.31 4.32
C LEU A 273 -5.65 2.95 5.57
N SER A 274 -5.06 4.13 5.43
CA SER A 274 -4.51 4.88 6.56
C SER A 274 -5.59 5.37 7.53
N GLU A 275 -6.79 5.72 7.03
CA GLU A 275 -7.91 6.16 7.86
C GLU A 275 -8.61 4.97 8.53
N VAL A 276 -9.00 3.98 7.73
CA VAL A 276 -9.81 2.84 8.18
C VAL A 276 -9.05 1.94 9.16
N PHE A 277 -7.75 1.75 8.92
CA PHE A 277 -6.88 0.89 9.71
C PHE A 277 -5.76 1.67 10.38
N GLN A 278 -6.00 2.94 10.74
CA GLN A 278 -5.01 3.75 11.44
C GLN A 278 -4.47 3.01 12.67
N TYR A 279 -3.14 2.89 12.74
CA TYR A 279 -2.41 2.15 13.78
C TYR A 279 -2.69 0.63 13.87
N ARG A 280 -3.36 0.04 12.86
CA ARG A 280 -3.77 -1.37 12.83
C ARG A 280 -3.16 -2.13 11.63
N TRP A 281 -1.94 -1.77 11.25
CA TRP A 281 -1.14 -2.45 10.24
C TRP A 281 0.26 -2.78 10.77
N ALA A 282 0.95 -3.72 10.14
CA ALA A 282 2.30 -4.16 10.49
C ALA A 282 3.36 -3.34 9.74
N PRO A 283 4.20 -2.55 10.43
CA PRO A 283 5.23 -1.75 9.78
C PRO A 283 6.37 -2.57 9.19
N LEU A 284 6.64 -2.36 7.90
CA LEU A 284 7.76 -2.92 7.17
C LEU A 284 8.92 -1.91 7.06
N PRO A 285 10.18 -2.37 7.17
CA PRO A 285 11.37 -1.55 6.90
C PRO A 285 11.32 -0.87 5.52
N TYR A 286 11.98 0.28 5.38
CA TYR A 286 11.90 1.06 4.13
C TYR A 286 12.47 0.30 2.93
N ILE A 287 13.37 -0.66 3.14
CA ILE A 287 14.05 -1.42 2.08
C ILE A 287 13.08 -2.21 1.17
N TYR A 288 11.86 -2.51 1.64
CA TYR A 288 10.83 -3.23 0.88
C TYR A 288 9.96 -2.31 0.01
N ASN A 289 9.97 -1.00 0.26
CA ASN A 289 9.26 0.00 -0.52
C ASN A 289 10.04 1.32 -0.42
N ALA A 290 11.22 1.29 -1.03
CA ALA A 290 12.17 2.37 -0.99
C ALA A 290 11.78 3.41 -2.04
N LEU A 291 10.97 4.41 -1.63
CA LEU A 291 10.66 5.56 -2.48
C LEU A 291 11.97 6.16 -3.02
N LYS A 292 12.11 6.30 -4.35
CA LYS A 292 13.37 6.76 -4.97
C LYS A 292 13.93 8.04 -4.35
N THR A 293 13.04 8.95 -3.92
CA THR A 293 13.39 10.23 -3.30
C THR A 293 14.05 10.08 -1.93
N LYS A 294 13.92 8.95 -1.23
CA LYS A 294 14.61 8.69 0.04
C LYS A 294 16.12 8.74 -0.11
N ARG A 295 16.64 8.38 -1.28
CA ARG A 295 18.08 8.42 -1.59
C ARG A 295 18.60 9.85 -1.76
N TRP A 296 17.73 10.82 -2.02
CA TRP A 296 18.15 12.20 -2.28
C TRP A 296 18.69 12.86 -1.01
N GLU A 297 19.73 13.68 -1.19
CA GLU A 297 20.36 14.44 -0.12
C GLU A 297 19.32 15.25 0.67
N GLY A 298 19.33 15.11 1.99
CA GLY A 298 18.45 15.85 2.90
C GLY A 298 17.01 15.34 2.95
N VAL A 299 16.66 14.25 2.25
CA VAL A 299 15.36 13.60 2.40
C VAL A 299 15.46 12.51 3.46
N HIS A 300 16.08 11.39 3.13
CA HIS A 300 16.33 10.27 4.04
C HIS A 300 17.63 9.52 3.66
N ASP A 301 18.57 10.24 3.06
CA ASP A 301 19.90 9.75 2.67
C ASP A 301 20.68 9.19 3.87
N ALA A 302 20.46 9.74 5.08
CA ALA A 302 21.03 9.24 6.32
C ALA A 302 20.79 7.73 6.55
N ILE A 303 19.56 7.25 6.26
CA ILE A 303 19.19 5.83 6.46
C ILE A 303 19.38 4.99 5.20
N TRP A 304 19.61 5.60 4.04
CA TRP A 304 19.68 4.88 2.78
C TRP A 304 20.97 4.05 2.66
N ARG A 305 20.86 2.84 2.10
CA ARG A 305 21.97 1.91 1.81
C ARG A 305 21.73 1.21 0.47
N ASP A 306 22.53 1.55 -0.54
CA ASP A 306 22.37 1.03 -1.91
C ASP A 306 22.36 -0.52 -1.93
N ASP A 307 23.18 -1.17 -1.10
CA ASP A 307 23.36 -2.63 -1.00
C ASP A 307 22.32 -3.36 -0.14
N ARG A 308 21.37 -2.62 0.45
CA ARG A 308 20.33 -3.18 1.33
C ARG A 308 18.93 -3.01 0.78
N VAL A 309 18.71 -2.05 -0.12
CA VAL A 309 17.40 -1.78 -0.71
C VAL A 309 16.96 -2.98 -1.54
N LYS A 310 15.86 -3.61 -1.15
CA LYS A 310 15.32 -4.79 -1.84
C LYS A 310 14.36 -4.44 -2.96
N ASN A 311 13.61 -3.35 -2.81
CA ASN A 311 12.62 -2.94 -3.78
C ASN A 311 12.48 -1.41 -3.81
N ILE A 312 12.62 -0.82 -5.00
CA ILE A 312 12.53 0.62 -5.23
C ILE A 312 11.15 0.96 -5.80
N HIS A 313 10.58 2.07 -5.34
CA HIS A 313 9.30 2.59 -5.80
C HIS A 313 9.49 3.90 -6.57
N TYR A 314 9.17 3.87 -7.87
CA TYR A 314 9.23 5.01 -8.79
C TYR A 314 7.88 5.75 -8.88
N PHE A 315 7.35 6.14 -7.72
CA PHE A 315 6.02 6.75 -7.56
C PHE A 315 5.82 8.09 -8.29
N LEU A 316 6.92 8.76 -8.71
CA LEU A 316 6.88 10.05 -9.39
C LEU A 316 6.40 9.94 -10.85
N THR A 317 6.10 11.09 -11.44
CA THR A 317 5.90 11.27 -12.88
C THR A 317 6.96 12.27 -13.38
N PRO A 318 7.58 12.06 -14.55
CA PRO A 318 7.44 10.91 -15.46
C PRO A 318 7.81 9.56 -14.82
N LYS A 319 7.27 8.47 -15.38
CA LYS A 319 7.61 7.10 -14.98
C LYS A 319 8.96 6.72 -15.59
N PRO A 320 9.69 5.74 -15.03
CA PRO A 320 11.05 5.47 -15.47
C PRO A 320 11.14 4.96 -16.93
N TRP A 321 10.06 4.43 -17.50
CA TRP A 321 9.97 4.09 -18.92
C TRP A 321 9.61 5.26 -19.85
N ASP A 322 9.09 6.36 -19.29
CA ASP A 322 8.76 7.60 -20.01
C ASP A 322 9.90 8.63 -19.93
N GLU A 323 10.82 8.47 -18.98
CA GLU A 323 12.02 9.27 -18.86
C GLU A 323 12.99 8.92 -19.99
N THR A 324 13.30 9.89 -20.85
CA THR A 324 14.52 9.83 -21.66
C THR A 324 15.69 9.84 -20.68
N PRO A 325 16.59 8.84 -20.69
CA PRO A 325 17.61 8.72 -19.66
C PRO A 325 18.41 10.03 -19.56
N PRO A 326 18.29 10.81 -18.48
CA PRO A 326 19.23 11.87 -18.27
C PRO A 326 20.50 11.20 -17.81
N VAL A 327 21.58 11.49 -18.53
CA VAL A 327 22.88 10.84 -18.39
C VAL A 327 23.41 10.87 -16.93
N HIS A 328 22.94 11.72 -15.99
CA HIS A 328 23.59 11.87 -14.68
C HIS A 328 22.79 12.31 -13.42
N ALA A 329 21.46 12.30 -13.34
CA ALA A 329 20.80 12.95 -12.17
C ALA A 329 20.46 12.03 -10.97
N ASP A 330 19.89 10.84 -11.19
CA ASP A 330 19.45 9.96 -10.09
C ASP A 330 19.96 8.52 -10.33
N PRO A 331 20.89 8.01 -9.49
CA PRO A 331 21.42 6.65 -9.64
C PRO A 331 20.34 5.56 -9.65
N THR A 332 19.21 5.76 -8.96
CA THR A 332 18.12 4.79 -8.97
C THR A 332 17.50 4.63 -10.36
N HIS A 333 17.41 5.72 -11.12
CA HIS A 333 16.91 5.67 -12.48
C HIS A 333 17.87 4.91 -13.40
N ALA A 334 19.18 5.10 -13.23
CA ALA A 334 20.19 4.34 -13.97
C ALA A 334 20.10 2.84 -13.69
N TRP A 335 19.82 2.44 -12.45
CA TRP A 335 19.57 1.03 -12.11
C TRP A 335 18.34 0.48 -12.83
N TRP A 336 17.26 1.27 -12.91
CA TRP A 336 16.08 0.87 -13.68
C TRP A 336 16.38 0.70 -15.17
N CYS A 337 17.08 1.67 -15.78
CA CYS A 337 17.47 1.57 -17.19
C CYS A 337 18.34 0.32 -17.45
N ALA A 338 19.29 0.04 -16.57
CA ALA A 338 20.17 -1.13 -16.69
C ALA A 338 19.38 -2.44 -16.61
N LEU A 339 18.49 -2.58 -15.61
CA LEU A 339 17.68 -3.78 -15.45
C LEU A 339 16.68 -3.96 -16.60
N ASN A 340 16.01 -2.88 -17.03
CA ASN A 340 15.08 -2.94 -18.13
C ASN A 340 15.79 -3.27 -19.47
N ALA A 341 17.02 -2.77 -19.68
CA ALA A 341 17.83 -3.16 -20.83
C ALA A 341 18.20 -4.64 -20.79
N GLU A 342 18.58 -5.17 -19.62
CA GLU A 342 18.85 -6.59 -19.43
C GLU A 342 17.61 -7.46 -19.74
N ARG A 343 16.45 -7.08 -19.20
CA ARG A 343 15.16 -7.71 -19.53
C ARG A 343 14.89 -7.70 -21.03
N LYS A 344 15.08 -6.56 -21.71
CA LYS A 344 14.86 -6.45 -23.15
C LYS A 344 15.74 -7.39 -23.96
N GLU A 345 17.01 -7.53 -23.60
CA GLU A 345 17.90 -8.49 -24.27
C GLU A 345 17.47 -9.94 -23.99
N HIS A 346 17.00 -10.26 -22.78
CA HIS A 346 16.41 -11.56 -22.47
C HIS A 346 15.15 -11.86 -23.29
N ASP A 347 14.24 -10.89 -23.42
CA ASP A 347 13.04 -11.01 -24.24
C ASP A 347 13.37 -11.17 -25.73
N LYS A 348 14.31 -10.37 -26.23
CA LYS A 348 14.81 -10.47 -27.61
C LYS A 348 15.45 -11.82 -27.93
N ALA A 349 16.17 -12.42 -26.97
CA ALA A 349 16.72 -13.78 -27.12
C ALA A 349 15.62 -14.85 -27.27
N ARG A 350 14.39 -14.54 -26.83
CA ARG A 350 13.18 -15.37 -27.00
C ARG A 350 12.34 -14.96 -28.20
N GLY A 351 12.77 -13.97 -28.98
CA GLY A 351 12.03 -13.42 -30.12
C GLY A 351 10.86 -12.50 -29.72
N LEU A 352 10.89 -11.93 -28.52
CA LEU A 352 9.82 -11.09 -27.97
C LEU A 352 10.20 -9.60 -27.97
N THR A 353 9.19 -8.74 -28.06
CA THR A 353 9.25 -7.29 -27.87
C THR A 353 8.28 -6.85 -26.76
N ASP A 354 8.32 -5.60 -26.32
CA ASP A 354 7.44 -5.09 -25.24
C ASP A 354 5.94 -5.18 -25.60
N GLY A 355 5.58 -5.29 -26.89
CA GLY A 355 4.19 -5.42 -27.34
C GLY A 355 3.79 -6.81 -27.85
N HIS A 356 4.76 -7.71 -28.06
CA HIS A 356 4.62 -9.13 -28.45
C HIS A 356 6.02 -9.72 -28.59
#